data_AF-A0A661B160-F1
#
_entry.id   AF-A0A661B160-F1
#
_cell.length_a   1.000
_cell.length_b   1.000
_cell.length_c   1.000
_cell.angle_alpha   90.00
_cell.angle_beta   90.00
_cell.angle_gamma   90.00
#
_symmetry.space_group_name_H-M   'P 1'
#
loop_
_entity.id
_entity.type
_entity.pdbx_description
1 polymer ?
#
loop_
_entity_poly.entity_id
_entity_poly.type
_entity_poly.pdbx_seq_one_letter_code
_entity_poly.pdbx_strand_id
1 'polypeptide(L)'
;MEPDVKIIKYGNKLKDEDISEYHGGEIIRLVLDAVEEMGTLKGKKAYRDLLDFIYRCTLWKGKIKPRTLLNSVDDFCYSISKAKRQEIKNKIQSLIDDEVPIGRFGAGRFITAEYENDSKKIIKMLVKIKDQNDNEYEKIYDIAEKYLNERISGVKAGIISQILWTMFPNVFPVLNSEGRKHFSNLGIQLEKP
;
A
#
# COMPACT_ATOMS: atom_id res chain seq x y z
N MET A 1 35.89 -4.26 -23.59
CA MET A 1 34.72 -3.46 -23.98
C MET A 1 33.76 -3.48 -22.82
N GLU A 2 33.76 -2.42 -22.01
CA GLU A 2 32.70 -2.22 -21.03
C GLU A 2 31.38 -2.01 -21.79
N PRO A 3 30.25 -2.58 -21.33
CA PRO A 3 28.98 -2.32 -21.97
C PRO A 3 28.60 -0.86 -21.71
N ASP A 4 28.31 -0.12 -22.78
CA ASP A 4 27.73 1.22 -22.72
C ASP A 4 26.44 1.20 -21.89
N VAL A 5 26.53 1.56 -20.61
CA VAL A 5 25.38 1.80 -19.76
C VAL A 5 24.75 3.11 -20.21
N LYS A 6 23.77 3.04 -21.10
CA LYS A 6 22.87 4.16 -21.35
C LYS A 6 22.08 4.44 -20.07
N ILE A 7 22.50 5.45 -19.32
CA ILE A 7 21.69 6.04 -18.25
C ILE A 7 20.48 6.69 -18.93
N ILE A 8 19.36 5.97 -18.95
CA ILE A 8 18.09 6.55 -19.37
C ILE A 8 17.54 7.36 -18.20
N LYS A 9 17.71 8.69 -18.26
CA LYS A 9 16.96 9.61 -17.39
C LYS A 9 15.48 9.50 -17.74
N TYR A 10 14.72 8.72 -16.98
CA TYR A 10 13.27 8.71 -17.11
C TYR A 10 12.67 9.87 -16.33
N GLY A 11 12.24 10.88 -17.08
CA GLY A 11 11.30 11.92 -16.67
C GLY A 11 10.04 11.88 -17.55
N ASN A 12 9.60 10.70 -17.97
CA ASN A 12 8.32 10.59 -18.64
C ASN A 12 7.24 10.59 -17.57
N LYS A 13 6.56 11.73 -17.41
CA LYS A 13 5.20 11.75 -16.87
C LYS A 13 4.44 10.60 -17.52
N LEU A 14 3.95 9.67 -16.71
CA LEU A 14 2.86 8.78 -17.14
C LEU A 14 1.84 9.68 -17.85
N LYS A 15 1.35 9.29 -19.03
CA LYS A 15 0.24 10.01 -19.64
C LYS A 15 -0.86 10.07 -18.58
N ASP A 16 -1.46 11.24 -18.36
CA ASP A 16 -2.48 11.43 -17.32
C ASP A 16 -3.62 10.39 -17.41
N GLU A 17 -3.81 9.82 -18.61
CA GLU A 17 -4.75 8.74 -18.95
C GLU A 17 -4.42 7.36 -18.33
N ASP A 18 -3.15 7.04 -18.04
CA ASP A 18 -2.72 5.75 -17.46
C ASP A 18 -2.77 5.74 -15.92
N ILE A 19 -2.90 6.92 -15.29
CA ILE A 19 -3.22 7.04 -13.86
C ILE A 19 -4.75 7.13 -13.70
N SER A 20 -5.54 6.17 -14.20
CA SER A 20 -6.96 6.06 -13.83
C SER A 20 -7.19 6.25 -12.32
N GLU A 21 -8.04 7.18 -11.92
CA GLU A 21 -8.28 7.44 -10.49
C GLU A 21 -8.64 6.14 -9.74
N TYR A 22 -8.12 6.00 -8.52
CA TYR A 22 -8.46 4.89 -7.64
C TYR A 22 -8.41 5.32 -6.17
N HIS A 23 -9.32 4.76 -5.36
CA HIS A 23 -9.55 5.23 -3.99
C HIS A 23 -8.73 4.51 -2.91
N GLY A 24 -7.95 3.50 -3.30
CA GLY A 24 -7.22 2.64 -2.38
C GLY A 24 -6.24 3.39 -1.49
N GLY A 25 -5.49 4.35 -2.06
CA GLY A 25 -4.55 5.18 -1.29
C GLY A 25 -5.27 6.06 -0.26
N GLU A 26 -6.44 6.61 -0.60
CA GLU A 26 -7.25 7.42 0.31
C GLU A 26 -7.81 6.57 1.46
N ILE A 27 -8.36 5.39 1.16
CA ILE A 27 -8.87 4.47 2.18
C ILE A 27 -7.75 4.03 3.13
N ILE A 28 -6.55 3.74 2.60
CA ILE A 28 -5.39 3.36 3.41
C ILE A 28 -5.00 4.50 4.36
N ARG A 29 -4.89 5.75 3.87
CA ARG A 29 -4.58 6.91 4.72
C ARG A 29 -5.60 7.09 5.85
N LEU A 30 -6.89 7.01 5.52
CA LEU A 30 -7.98 7.15 6.49
C LEU A 30 -7.88 6.14 7.65
N VAL A 31 -7.55 4.88 7.37
CA VAL A 31 -7.39 3.87 8.43
C VAL A 31 -6.08 4.02 9.19
N LEU A 32 -5.00 4.51 8.54
CA LEU A 32 -3.74 4.79 9.21
C LEU A 32 -3.86 5.99 10.17
N ASP A 33 -4.65 7.01 9.85
CA ASP A 33 -4.98 8.11 10.76
C ASP A 33 -5.67 7.58 12.02
N ALA A 34 -6.66 6.70 11.85
CA ALA A 34 -7.34 6.06 12.98
C ALA A 34 -6.37 5.23 13.85
N VAL A 35 -5.39 4.58 13.23
CA VAL A 35 -4.36 3.79 13.93
C VAL A 35 -3.39 4.68 14.69
N GLU A 36 -3.01 5.82 14.11
CA GLU A 36 -2.20 6.84 14.76
C GLU A 36 -2.92 7.43 15.99
N GLU A 37 -4.21 7.77 15.85
CA GLU A 37 -5.05 8.23 16.97
C GLU A 37 -5.13 7.19 18.10
N MET A 38 -5.17 5.88 17.78
CA MET A 38 -5.16 4.81 18.78
C MET A 38 -3.80 4.61 19.46
N GLY A 39 -2.71 5.02 18.82
CA GLY A 39 -1.32 4.80 19.24
C GLY A 39 -0.84 3.34 19.18
N THR A 40 -1.65 2.37 19.60
CA THR A 40 -1.33 0.93 19.50
C THR A 40 -2.57 0.09 19.33
N LEU A 41 -2.56 -0.75 18.29
CA LEU A 41 -3.55 -1.80 18.14
C LEU A 41 -3.39 -2.86 19.22
N LYS A 42 -4.51 -3.22 19.83
CA LYS A 42 -4.62 -4.28 20.82
C LYS A 42 -5.16 -5.54 20.12
N GLY A 43 -4.79 -6.73 20.62
CA GLY A 43 -5.16 -8.01 20.00
C GLY A 43 -3.98 -8.74 19.39
N LYS A 44 -4.06 -10.08 19.33
CA LYS A 44 -2.92 -10.94 18.92
C LYS A 44 -2.57 -10.85 17.42
N LYS A 45 -3.50 -10.34 16.60
CA LYS A 45 -3.47 -10.39 15.13
C LYS A 45 -3.90 -9.06 14.51
N ALA A 46 -3.96 -7.99 15.29
CA ALA A 46 -4.60 -6.75 14.87
C ALA A 46 -3.80 -6.02 13.79
N TYR A 47 -2.46 -5.99 13.89
CA TYR A 47 -1.61 -5.40 12.85
C TYR A 47 -1.63 -6.24 11.58
N ARG A 48 -1.70 -7.56 11.71
CA ARG A 48 -1.85 -8.48 10.58
C ARG A 48 -3.18 -8.26 9.86
N ASP A 49 -4.28 -8.15 10.59
CA ASP A 49 -5.62 -7.99 10.01
C ASP A 49 -5.75 -6.61 9.33
N LEU A 50 -5.14 -5.57 9.90
CA LEU A 50 -4.99 -4.27 9.24
C LEU A 50 -4.14 -4.36 7.97
N LEU A 51 -3.03 -5.11 7.98
CA LEU A 51 -2.21 -5.27 6.78
C LEU A 51 -2.94 -6.04 5.67
N ASP A 52 -3.77 -7.04 6.01
CA ASP A 52 -4.66 -7.71 5.05
C ASP A 52 -5.69 -6.74 4.47
N PHE A 53 -6.29 -5.89 5.32
CA PHE A 53 -7.19 -4.82 4.88
C PHE A 53 -6.49 -3.87 3.90
N ILE A 54 -5.30 -3.37 4.25
CA ILE A 54 -4.51 -2.46 3.40
C ILE A 54 -4.16 -3.13 2.07
N TYR A 55 -3.73 -4.40 2.09
CA TYR A 55 -3.47 -5.14 0.86
C TYR A 55 -4.73 -5.26 -0.01
N ARG A 56 -5.89 -5.54 0.59
CA ARG A 56 -7.16 -5.57 -0.15
C ARG A 56 -7.42 -4.22 -0.81
N CYS A 57 -7.16 -3.08 -0.17
CA CYS A 57 -7.30 -1.76 -0.81
C CYS A 57 -6.45 -1.58 -2.07
N THR A 58 -5.42 -2.39 -2.30
CA THR A 58 -4.62 -2.37 -3.55
C THR A 58 -5.29 -3.14 -4.69
N LEU A 59 -6.28 -3.98 -4.39
CA LEU A 59 -6.91 -4.89 -5.34
C LEU A 59 -8.08 -4.24 -6.07
N TRP A 60 -8.28 -4.67 -7.31
CA TRP A 60 -9.38 -4.17 -8.14
C TRP A 60 -10.76 -4.42 -7.51
N LYS A 61 -11.65 -3.41 -7.58
CA LYS A 61 -12.97 -3.37 -6.91
C LYS A 61 -13.80 -4.63 -7.12
N GLY A 62 -13.76 -5.22 -8.32
CA GLY A 62 -14.48 -6.46 -8.64
C GLY A 62 -14.04 -7.71 -7.85
N LYS A 63 -12.97 -7.62 -7.05
CA LYS A 63 -12.43 -8.73 -6.25
C LYS A 63 -12.70 -8.60 -4.75
N ILE A 64 -13.19 -7.45 -4.28
CA ILE A 64 -13.46 -7.22 -2.86
C ILE A 64 -14.96 -6.94 -2.71
N LYS A 65 -15.63 -7.68 -1.82
CA LYS A 65 -17.01 -7.35 -1.46
C LYS A 65 -16.98 -6.10 -0.57
N PRO A 66 -17.68 -5.00 -0.91
CA PRO A 66 -17.76 -3.79 -0.09
C PRO A 66 -18.03 -4.04 1.39
N ARG A 67 -19.00 -4.92 1.66
CA ARG A 67 -19.38 -5.32 3.02
C ARG A 67 -18.21 -5.93 3.81
N THR A 68 -17.34 -6.68 3.14
CA THR A 68 -16.15 -7.26 3.77
C THR A 68 -15.16 -6.17 4.17
N LEU A 69 -14.91 -5.20 3.30
CA LEU A 69 -14.03 -4.07 3.60
C LEU A 69 -14.55 -3.27 4.81
N LEU A 70 -15.84 -2.95 4.81
CA LEU A 70 -16.46 -2.17 5.89
C LEU A 70 -16.48 -2.93 7.23
N ASN A 71 -16.79 -4.22 7.22
CA ASN A 71 -16.79 -5.02 8.44
C ASN A 71 -15.40 -5.09 9.08
N SER A 72 -14.34 -5.18 8.27
CA SER A 72 -12.96 -5.24 8.78
C SER A 72 -12.56 -4.01 9.57
N VAL A 73 -13.18 -2.84 9.34
CA VAL A 73 -12.92 -1.64 10.16
C VAL A 73 -13.25 -1.89 11.63
N ASP A 74 -14.30 -2.65 11.94
CA ASP A 74 -14.61 -2.97 13.34
C ASP A 74 -13.54 -3.88 13.97
N ASP A 75 -12.90 -4.74 13.17
CA ASP A 75 -11.95 -5.73 13.65
C ASP A 75 -10.65 -5.08 14.16
N PHE A 76 -10.14 -4.06 13.47
CA PHE A 76 -8.89 -3.39 13.86
C PHE A 76 -9.08 -2.01 14.52
N CYS A 77 -10.20 -1.31 14.32
CA CYS A 77 -10.50 -0.02 14.97
C CYS A 77 -11.43 -0.15 16.19
N TYR A 78 -11.48 -1.30 16.86
CA TYR A 78 -12.39 -1.51 17.99
C TYR A 78 -12.12 -0.59 19.21
N SER A 79 -10.91 -0.04 19.33
CA SER A 79 -10.51 0.81 20.47
C SER A 79 -10.82 2.31 20.30
N ILE A 80 -11.12 2.80 19.08
CA ILE A 80 -11.67 4.16 18.89
C ILE A 80 -13.17 4.18 19.24
N SER A 81 -13.76 5.38 19.32
CA SER A 81 -15.19 5.53 19.62
C SER A 81 -16.06 4.92 18.51
N LYS A 82 -17.24 4.41 18.87
CA LYS A 82 -18.23 3.88 17.91
C LYS A 82 -18.61 4.93 16.85
N ALA A 83 -18.73 6.20 17.26
CA ALA A 83 -19.01 7.32 16.37
C ALA A 83 -17.91 7.49 15.32
N LYS A 84 -16.64 7.46 15.74
CA LYS A 84 -15.49 7.59 14.83
C LYS A 84 -15.38 6.40 13.87
N ARG A 85 -15.62 5.16 14.33
CA ARG A 85 -15.72 3.99 13.44
C ARG A 85 -16.78 4.19 12.36
N GLN A 86 -17.95 4.70 12.75
CA GLN A 86 -19.03 4.93 11.79
C GLN A 86 -18.67 6.04 10.78
N GLU A 87 -18.00 7.10 11.23
CA GLU A 87 -17.47 8.14 10.34
C GLU A 87 -16.52 7.56 9.29
N ILE A 88 -15.55 6.73 9.70
CA ILE A 88 -14.60 6.06 8.81
C ILE A 88 -15.33 5.17 7.81
N LYS A 89 -16.28 4.36 8.28
CA LYS A 89 -17.08 3.49 7.42
C LYS A 89 -17.90 4.27 6.40
N ASN A 90 -18.51 5.38 6.80
CA ASN A 90 -19.29 6.22 5.89
C ASN A 90 -18.40 6.83 4.80
N LYS A 91 -17.19 7.28 5.15
CA LYS A 91 -16.20 7.77 4.17
C LYS A 91 -15.79 6.67 3.20
N ILE A 92 -15.45 5.48 3.70
CA ILE A 92 -15.11 4.32 2.85
C ILE A 92 -16.28 3.94 1.93
N GLN A 93 -17.52 3.93 2.45
CA GLN A 93 -18.71 3.64 1.66
C GLN A 93 -18.91 4.67 0.53
N SER A 94 -18.72 5.96 0.83
CA SER A 94 -18.79 7.01 -0.21
C SER A 94 -17.77 6.78 -1.33
N LEU A 95 -16.53 6.39 -0.99
CA LEU A 95 -15.49 6.08 -1.98
C LEU A 95 -15.81 4.80 -2.76
N ILE A 96 -16.48 3.83 -2.13
CA ILE A 96 -16.96 2.63 -2.84
C ILE A 96 -18.10 3.00 -3.81
N ASP A 97 -18.98 3.92 -3.45
CA ASP A 97 -20.16 4.27 -4.25
C ASP A 97 -19.83 5.17 -5.44
N ASP A 98 -18.69 5.86 -5.42
CA ASP A 98 -18.20 6.77 -6.47
C ASP A 98 -17.84 6.10 -7.81
N GLU A 99 -18.15 4.80 -7.98
CA GLU A 99 -17.87 3.97 -9.17
C GLU A 99 -16.39 3.84 -9.59
N VAL A 100 -15.50 4.67 -9.06
CA VAL A 100 -14.05 4.60 -9.18
C VAL A 100 -13.52 3.29 -8.55
N PRO A 101 -12.56 2.60 -9.18
CA PRO A 101 -11.95 1.40 -8.61
C PRO A 101 -11.26 1.67 -7.26
N ILE A 102 -11.35 0.72 -6.33
CA ILE A 102 -10.59 0.80 -5.07
C ILE A 102 -9.08 0.62 -5.34
N GLY A 103 -8.70 -0.50 -5.93
CA GLY A 103 -7.33 -0.73 -6.35
C GLY A 103 -7.25 -1.13 -7.82
N ARG A 104 -6.06 -1.56 -8.24
CA ARG A 104 -5.77 -1.91 -9.63
C ARG A 104 -5.11 -3.27 -9.81
N PHE A 105 -4.65 -3.88 -8.72
CA PHE A 105 -3.91 -5.12 -8.82
C PHE A 105 -4.85 -6.33 -8.81
N GLY A 106 -4.42 -7.39 -9.50
CA GLY A 106 -5.04 -8.70 -9.39
C GLY A 106 -4.78 -9.34 -8.03
N ALA A 107 -5.69 -10.20 -7.57
CA ALA A 107 -5.53 -10.94 -6.32
C ALA A 107 -4.47 -12.04 -6.50
N GLY A 108 -3.26 -11.82 -5.98
CA GLY A 108 -2.31 -12.90 -5.77
C GLY A 108 -2.76 -13.82 -4.62
N ARG A 109 -2.18 -15.02 -4.52
CA ARG A 109 -2.27 -15.84 -3.29
C ARG A 109 -1.59 -15.08 -2.17
N PHE A 110 -2.41 -14.38 -1.40
CA PHE A 110 -2.02 -13.71 -0.18
C PHE A 110 -1.93 -14.76 0.92
N ILE A 111 -0.71 -15.03 1.37
CA ILE A 111 -0.49 -15.65 2.67
C ILE A 111 -0.01 -14.48 3.51
N THR A 112 -0.92 -13.88 4.27
CA THR A 112 -0.54 -12.88 5.25
C THR A 112 0.48 -13.51 6.18
N ALA A 113 1.53 -12.77 6.49
CA ALA A 113 2.55 -13.18 7.44
C ALA A 113 1.93 -13.84 8.67
N GLU A 114 2.50 -14.98 9.07
CA GLU A 114 2.22 -15.61 10.36
C GLU A 114 2.65 -14.70 11.54
N TYR A 115 3.32 -13.58 11.27
CA TYR A 115 4.12 -12.81 12.21
C TYR A 115 3.57 -11.38 12.41
N GLU A 116 2.77 -11.22 13.46
CA GLU A 116 2.19 -9.94 13.92
C GLU A 116 3.24 -8.82 14.09
N ASN A 117 4.44 -9.15 14.57
CA ASN A 117 5.51 -8.19 14.78
C ASN A 117 6.00 -7.55 13.46
N ASP A 118 6.11 -8.33 12.40
CA ASP A 118 6.53 -7.83 11.09
C ASP A 118 5.42 -7.00 10.44
N SER A 119 4.15 -7.40 10.61
CA SER A 119 3.02 -6.55 10.23
C SER A 119 3.05 -5.22 10.98
N LYS A 120 3.34 -5.21 12.28
CA LYS A 120 3.49 -3.98 13.07
C LYS A 120 4.61 -3.07 12.55
N LYS A 121 5.75 -3.63 12.10
CA LYS A 121 6.83 -2.84 11.49
C LYS A 121 6.36 -2.15 10.21
N ILE A 122 5.69 -2.89 9.33
CA ILE A 122 5.13 -2.35 8.08
C ILE A 122 4.11 -1.25 8.38
N ILE A 123 3.14 -1.50 9.28
CA ILE A 123 2.13 -0.49 9.64
C ILE A 123 2.80 0.77 10.21
N LYS A 124 3.80 0.64 11.07
CA LYS A 124 4.56 1.80 11.59
C LYS A 124 5.26 2.59 10.49
N MET A 125 5.84 1.90 9.49
CA MET A 125 6.43 2.56 8.33
C MET A 125 5.35 3.33 7.56
N LEU A 126 4.21 2.70 7.26
CA LEU A 126 3.11 3.33 6.53
C LEU A 126 2.55 4.56 7.26
N VAL A 127 2.34 4.48 8.58
CA VAL A 127 1.92 5.64 9.39
C VAL A 127 2.90 6.80 9.26
N LYS A 128 4.22 6.54 9.25
CA LYS A 128 5.23 7.59 9.16
C LYS A 128 5.29 8.28 7.79
N ILE A 129 4.95 7.57 6.72
CA ILE A 129 5.01 8.12 5.37
C ILE A 129 3.67 8.69 4.89
N LYS A 130 2.53 8.34 5.51
CA LYS A 130 1.17 8.60 4.97
C LYS A 130 0.89 10.05 4.55
N ASP A 131 1.45 11.01 5.28
CA ASP A 131 1.23 12.47 5.08
C ASP A 131 2.35 13.14 4.27
N GLN A 132 3.37 12.38 3.87
CA GLN A 132 4.46 12.93 3.06
C GLN A 132 3.94 13.26 1.66
N ASN A 133 4.43 14.37 1.10
CA ASN A 133 4.12 14.75 -0.26
C ASN A 133 4.96 13.91 -1.24
N ASP A 134 4.39 13.50 -2.38
CA ASP A 134 5.12 12.81 -3.44
C ASP A 134 6.36 13.59 -3.92
N ASN A 135 6.35 14.93 -3.84
CA ASN A 135 7.50 15.79 -4.16
C ASN A 135 8.66 15.64 -3.16
N GLU A 136 8.43 15.04 -1.99
CA GLU A 136 9.43 14.73 -0.97
C GLU A 136 9.83 13.25 -1.03
N TYR A 137 9.91 12.69 -2.25
CA TYR A 137 10.18 11.27 -2.48
C TYR A 137 11.41 10.76 -1.73
N GLU A 138 12.48 11.55 -1.60
CA GLU A 138 13.70 11.17 -0.86
C GLU A 138 13.40 10.83 0.60
N LYS A 139 12.57 11.63 1.29
CA LYS A 139 12.17 11.35 2.68
C LYS A 139 11.33 10.09 2.79
N ILE A 140 10.45 9.87 1.82
CA ILE A 140 9.61 8.67 1.75
C ILE A 140 10.51 7.43 1.58
N TYR A 141 11.52 7.50 0.70
CA TYR A 141 12.52 6.45 0.51
C TYR A 141 13.33 6.19 1.77
N ASP A 142 13.91 7.21 2.41
CA ASP A 142 14.72 7.06 3.62
C ASP A 142 13.95 6.35 4.75
N ILE A 143 12.68 6.75 4.95
CA ILE A 143 11.83 6.13 5.96
C ILE A 143 11.51 4.69 5.55
N ALA A 144 11.13 4.44 4.30
CA ALA A 144 10.81 3.09 3.84
C ALA A 144 12.03 2.16 3.96
N GLU A 145 13.18 2.59 3.48
CA GLU A 145 14.43 1.85 3.52
C GLU A 145 14.82 1.46 4.94
N LYS A 146 14.74 2.39 5.90
CA LYS A 146 15.04 2.11 7.31
C LYS A 146 14.23 0.93 7.87
N TYR A 147 12.98 0.77 7.47
CA TYR A 147 12.11 -0.30 7.95
C TYR A 147 12.22 -1.58 7.11
N LEU A 148 12.48 -1.45 5.81
CA LEU A 148 12.53 -2.56 4.86
C LEU A 148 13.90 -3.23 4.78
N ASN A 149 14.98 -2.56 5.19
CA ASN A 149 16.31 -3.15 5.34
C ASN A 149 16.40 -4.12 6.53
N GLU A 150 15.43 -4.07 7.45
CA GLU A 150 15.27 -5.12 8.45
C GLU A 150 14.62 -6.36 7.83
N ARG A 151 14.97 -7.56 8.33
CA ARG A 151 14.30 -8.79 7.90
C ARG A 151 12.80 -8.72 8.23
N ILE A 152 11.96 -8.75 7.18
CA ILE A 152 10.50 -8.88 7.26
C ILE A 152 10.12 -10.30 6.81
N SER A 153 9.52 -11.09 7.70
CA SER A 153 9.10 -12.46 7.39
C SER A 153 7.61 -12.51 7.03
N GLY A 154 7.26 -13.41 6.11
CA GLY A 154 5.85 -13.70 5.78
C GLY A 154 5.13 -12.67 4.92
N VAL A 155 5.79 -11.60 4.47
CA VAL A 155 5.24 -10.66 3.46
C VAL A 155 6.17 -10.65 2.24
N LYS A 156 5.61 -10.86 1.05
CA LYS A 156 6.39 -10.80 -0.20
C LYS A 156 6.70 -9.34 -0.54
N ALA A 157 7.93 -9.06 -1.00
CA ALA A 157 8.33 -7.71 -1.44
C ALA A 157 7.37 -7.10 -2.49
N GLY A 158 6.81 -7.93 -3.38
CA GLY A 158 5.82 -7.48 -4.37
C GLY A 158 4.53 -6.93 -3.75
N ILE A 159 4.10 -7.44 -2.59
CA ILE A 159 2.93 -6.92 -1.86
C ILE A 159 3.25 -5.55 -1.29
N ILE A 160 4.42 -5.39 -0.67
CA ILE A 160 4.84 -4.11 -0.09
C ILE A 160 4.96 -3.06 -1.20
N SER A 161 5.57 -3.42 -2.33
CA SER A 161 5.64 -2.55 -3.52
C SER A 161 4.24 -2.16 -4.04
N GLN A 162 3.27 -3.06 -4.03
CA GLN A 162 1.89 -2.73 -4.41
C GLN A 162 1.25 -1.73 -3.43
N ILE A 163 1.40 -1.95 -2.13
CA ILE A 163 0.86 -1.03 -1.10
C ILE A 163 1.49 0.35 -1.23
N LEU A 164 2.82 0.40 -1.35
CA LEU A 164 3.58 1.64 -1.50
C LEU A 164 3.20 2.37 -2.78
N TRP A 165 3.04 1.67 -3.90
CA TRP A 165 2.56 2.26 -5.16
C TRP A 165 1.13 2.79 -5.02
N THR A 166 0.23 2.06 -4.35
CA THR A 166 -1.16 2.50 -4.10
C THR A 166 -1.21 3.77 -3.26
N MET A 167 -0.25 3.99 -2.35
CA MET A 167 -0.19 5.23 -1.57
C MET A 167 0.55 6.35 -2.31
N PHE A 168 1.66 6.04 -2.98
CA PHE A 168 2.57 7.00 -3.60
C PHE A 168 2.94 6.55 -5.03
N PRO A 169 2.02 6.65 -5.99
CA PRO A 169 2.20 6.11 -7.34
C PRO A 169 3.32 6.77 -8.14
N ASN A 170 3.69 8.01 -7.79
CA ASN A 170 4.78 8.75 -8.41
C ASN A 170 6.14 8.49 -7.76
N VAL A 171 6.16 7.87 -6.58
CA VAL A 171 7.38 7.64 -5.80
C VAL A 171 7.89 6.25 -6.04
N PHE A 172 7.06 5.23 -5.80
CA PHE A 172 7.48 3.84 -5.89
C PHE A 172 7.09 3.21 -7.21
N PRO A 173 7.94 2.36 -7.82
CA PRO A 173 7.54 1.53 -8.94
C PRO A 173 6.82 0.25 -8.50
N VAL A 174 6.02 -0.33 -9.40
CA VAL A 174 5.46 -1.68 -9.21
C VAL A 174 6.51 -2.73 -9.56
N LEU A 175 6.93 -3.55 -8.60
CA LEU A 175 7.96 -4.58 -8.76
C LEU A 175 7.39 -6.01 -8.79
N ASN A 176 6.18 -6.20 -9.32
CA ASN A 176 5.64 -7.53 -9.58
C ASN A 176 6.19 -8.11 -10.91
N SER A 177 5.70 -9.29 -11.33
CA SER A 177 6.18 -9.92 -12.57
C SER A 177 5.96 -9.05 -13.81
N GLU A 178 4.83 -8.36 -13.91
CA GLU A 178 4.53 -7.48 -15.04
C GLU A 178 5.34 -6.20 -14.97
N GLY A 179 5.44 -5.57 -13.80
CA GLY A 179 6.29 -4.40 -13.58
C GLY A 179 7.74 -4.63 -13.98
N ARG A 180 8.32 -5.78 -13.59
CA ARG A 180 9.69 -6.16 -14.00
C ARG A 180 9.84 -6.33 -15.51
N LYS A 181 8.82 -6.85 -16.21
CA LYS A 181 8.84 -6.93 -17.68
C LYS A 181 8.85 -5.53 -18.30
N HIS A 182 8.09 -4.58 -17.76
CA HIS A 182 8.13 -3.20 -18.25
C HIS A 182 9.52 -2.59 -18.11
N PHE A 183 10.19 -2.72 -16.95
CA PHE A 183 11.57 -2.28 -16.79
C PHE A 183 12.53 -2.92 -17.80
N SER A 184 12.42 -4.24 -17.99
CA SER A 184 13.22 -4.97 -18.98
C SER A 184 13.00 -4.47 -20.41
N ASN A 185 11.74 -4.17 -20.79
CA ASN A 185 11.41 -3.63 -22.11
C ASN A 185 11.98 -2.22 -22.32
N LEU A 186 12.18 -1.46 -21.25
CA LEU A 186 12.85 -0.15 -21.28
C LEU A 186 14.37 -0.27 -21.24
N GLY A 187 14.94 -1.48 -21.25
CA GLY A 187 16.38 -1.70 -21.14
C GLY A 187 16.95 -1.46 -19.75
N ILE A 188 16.11 -1.36 -18.72
CA ILE A 188 16.51 -1.16 -17.33
C ILE A 188 16.69 -2.54 -16.68
N GLN A 189 17.91 -2.82 -16.23
CA GLN A 189 18.21 -4.02 -15.45
C GLN A 189 17.97 -3.72 -13.97
N LEU A 190 17.07 -4.48 -13.36
CA LEU A 190 16.83 -4.43 -11.93
C LEU A 190 17.79 -5.40 -11.24
N GLU A 191 18.58 -4.91 -10.29
CA GLU A 191 19.41 -5.75 -9.47
C GLU A 191 18.54 -6.59 -8.53
N LYS A 192 18.92 -7.86 -8.35
CA LYS A 192 18.29 -8.68 -7.32
C LYS A 192 18.77 -8.17 -5.95
N PRO A 193 17.87 -8.02 -4.97
CA PRO A 193 18.27 -7.74 -3.60
C PRO A 193 19.13 -8.87 -3.03
#